data_AF-A0A838S3B8-F1
#
_entry.id   AF-A0A838S3B8-F1
#
_cell.length_a   1.000
_cell.length_b   1.000
_cell.length_c   1.000
_cell.angle_alpha   90.00
_cell.angle_beta   90.00
_cell.angle_gamma   90.00
#
_symmetry.space_group_name_H-M   'P 1'
#
loop_
_entity.id
_entity.type
_entity.pdbx_description
1 polymer ?
#
loop_
_entity_poly.entity_id
_entity_poly.type
_entity_poly.pdbx_seq_one_letter_code
_entity_poly.pdbx_strand_id
1 'polypeptide(L)'
;MIKTLVFAAGASLPLLAGAIAGVLWRPPRRLVAVALAFAAGALISAVSFELFQESYSSSGAVRTGLGFAAGATVFVVADALLDRVTAANPTGLALLAGVTLDGVPENTALGVSLNAAGSLALLVAVFASNFPEALAGAASMQQQG
;
A
#
# COMPACT_ATOMS: atom_id res chain seq x y z
N MET A 1 6.70 -21.40 -6.66
CA MET A 1 6.53 -21.54 -5.20
C MET A 1 7.46 -20.61 -4.42
N ILE A 2 8.79 -20.73 -4.54
CA ILE A 2 9.74 -19.88 -3.77
C ILE A 2 9.56 -18.37 -4.04
N LYS A 3 9.44 -17.94 -5.31
CA LYS A 3 9.22 -16.52 -5.65
C LYS A 3 7.95 -15.95 -5.02
N THR A 4 6.85 -16.69 -5.06
CA THR A 4 5.57 -16.30 -4.45
C THR A 4 5.70 -16.13 -2.93
N LEU A 5 6.41 -17.03 -2.25
CA LEU A 5 6.67 -16.93 -0.82
C LEU A 5 7.52 -15.70 -0.47
N VAL A 6 8.56 -15.41 -1.27
CA VAL A 6 9.40 -14.23 -1.06
C VAL A 6 8.61 -12.93 -1.23
N PHE A 7 7.76 -12.84 -2.26
CA PHE A 7 6.94 -11.65 -2.48
C PHE A 7 5.87 -11.49 -1.40
N ALA A 8 5.19 -12.57 -1.01
CA ALA A 8 4.23 -12.53 0.08
C ALA A 8 4.88 -12.14 1.42
N ALA A 9 6.06 -12.69 1.72
CA ALA A 9 6.82 -12.35 2.91
C ALA A 9 7.31 -10.89 2.85
N GLY A 10 7.81 -10.43 1.71
CA GLY A 10 8.27 -9.05 1.53
C GLY A 10 7.15 -8.02 1.64
N ALA A 11 5.91 -8.35 1.26
CA ALA A 11 4.77 -7.47 1.50
C ALA A 11 4.30 -7.49 2.96
N SER A 12 4.31 -8.65 3.62
CA SER A 12 3.64 -8.85 4.93
C SER A 12 4.55 -8.59 6.15
N LEU A 13 5.84 -8.93 6.06
CA LEU A 13 6.81 -8.68 7.14
C LEU A 13 6.95 -7.21 7.55
N PRO A 14 7.00 -6.23 6.63
CA PRO A 14 7.08 -4.82 7.02
C PRO A 14 5.85 -4.35 7.79
N LEU A 15 4.66 -4.89 7.51
CA LEU A 15 3.45 -4.60 8.30
C LEU A 15 3.60 -5.09 9.74
N LEU A 16 4.03 -6.35 9.92
CA LEU A 16 4.31 -6.93 11.25
C LEU A 16 5.39 -6.15 12.01
N ALA A 17 6.52 -5.88 11.35
CA ALA A 17 7.64 -5.17 11.95
C ALA A 17 7.27 -3.72 12.30
N GLY A 18 6.56 -3.02 11.41
CA GLY A 18 6.07 -1.67 11.61
C GLY A 18 5.09 -1.61 12.78
N ALA A 19 4.12 -2.53 12.84
CA ALA A 19 3.15 -2.58 13.93
C ALA A 19 3.82 -2.82 15.30
N ILE A 20 4.75 -3.79 15.39
CA ILE A 20 5.52 -4.04 16.61
C ILE A 20 6.34 -2.80 17.00
N ALA A 21 7.03 -2.19 16.04
CA ALA A 21 7.79 -0.97 16.28
C ALA A 21 6.92 0.20 16.73
N GLY A 22 5.72 0.38 16.17
CA GLY A 22 4.76 1.42 16.56
C GLY A 22 4.16 1.20 17.96
N VAL A 23 4.08 -0.05 18.42
CA VAL A 23 3.69 -0.39 19.80
C VAL A 23 4.81 -0.08 20.80
N LEU A 24 6.06 -0.38 20.43
CA LEU A 24 7.23 -0.24 21.31
C LEU A 24 7.82 1.16 21.31
N TRP A 25 7.68 1.89 20.20
CA TRP A 25 8.35 3.17 19.96
C TRP A 25 7.41 4.16 19.26
N ARG A 26 7.47 5.42 19.69
CA ARG A 26 6.69 6.53 19.14
C ARG A 26 7.61 7.46 18.35
N PRO A 27 7.82 7.24 17.05
CA PRO A 27 8.67 8.11 16.27
C PRO A 27 8.03 9.50 16.11
N PRO A 28 8.85 10.55 15.99
CA PRO A 28 8.35 11.90 15.74
C PRO A 28 7.59 11.97 14.41
N ARG A 29 6.46 12.68 14.40
CA ARG A 29 5.56 12.84 13.23
C ARG A 29 6.29 13.18 11.92
N ARG A 30 7.39 13.96 11.99
CA ARG A 30 8.20 14.33 10.83
C ARG A 30 8.86 13.14 10.15
N LEU A 31 9.37 12.17 10.92
CA LEU A 31 10.03 10.99 10.35
C LEU A 31 9.01 10.10 9.64
N VAL A 32 7.85 9.89 10.25
CA VAL A 32 6.75 9.12 9.64
C VAL A 32 6.27 9.79 8.35
N ALA A 33 6.04 11.11 8.39
CA ALA A 33 5.59 11.85 7.20
C ALA A 33 6.62 11.81 6.06
N VAL A 34 7.91 11.95 6.37
CA VAL A 34 8.98 11.85 5.36
C VAL A 34 9.07 10.43 4.79
N ALA A 35 8.97 9.40 5.64
CA ALA A 35 8.98 8.00 5.21
C ALA A 35 7.78 7.68 4.30
N LEU A 36 6.57 8.11 4.67
CA LEU A 36 5.37 7.95 3.85
C LEU A 36 5.47 8.70 2.53
N ALA A 37 5.97 9.94 2.53
CA ALA A 37 6.15 10.71 1.30
C ALA A 37 7.18 10.05 0.35
N PHE A 38 8.27 9.53 0.90
CA PHE A 38 9.26 8.76 0.14
C PHE A 38 8.64 7.49 -0.44
N ALA A 39 7.91 6.73 0.37
CA ALA A 39 7.27 5.48 -0.04
C ALA A 39 6.24 5.71 -1.14
N ALA A 40 5.38 6.72 -1.00
CA ALA A 40 4.41 7.11 -2.03
C ALA A 40 5.11 7.44 -3.36
N GLY A 41 6.21 8.20 -3.32
CA GLY A 41 7.02 8.49 -4.51
C GLY A 41 7.63 7.24 -5.16
N ALA A 42 8.17 6.33 -4.34
CA ALA A 42 8.72 5.06 -4.81
C ALA A 42 7.63 4.18 -5.46
N LEU A 43 6.44 4.11 -4.86
CA LEU A 43 5.33 3.29 -5.32
C LEU A 43 4.73 3.85 -6.63
N ILE A 44 4.57 5.17 -6.73
CA ILE A 44 4.16 5.83 -7.99
C ILE A 44 5.16 5.53 -9.11
N SER A 45 6.47 5.62 -8.83
CA SER A 45 7.52 5.33 -9.80
C SER A 45 7.49 3.88 -10.26
N ALA A 46 7.45 2.93 -9.32
CA ALA A 46 7.39 1.49 -9.62
C ALA A 46 6.15 1.13 -10.46
N VAL A 47 4.97 1.59 -10.04
CA VAL A 47 3.72 1.35 -10.78
C VAL A 47 3.77 1.97 -12.18
N SER A 48 4.37 3.15 -12.34
CA SER A 48 4.48 3.83 -13.64
C SER A 48 5.36 3.05 -14.62
N PHE A 49 6.55 2.64 -14.19
CA PHE A 49 7.52 1.99 -15.08
C PHE A 49 7.28 0.49 -15.26
N GLU A 50 6.64 -0.19 -14.31
CA GLU A 50 6.57 -1.65 -14.33
C GLU A 50 5.17 -2.20 -14.56
N LEU A 51 4.12 -1.45 -14.20
CA LEU A 51 2.74 -1.84 -14.49
C LEU A 51 2.17 -1.03 -15.64
N PHE A 52 2.25 0.31 -15.56
CA PHE A 52 1.62 1.18 -16.54
C PHE A 52 2.34 1.12 -17.89
N GLN A 53 3.68 1.21 -17.91
CA GLN A 53 4.45 1.12 -19.16
C GLN A 53 4.30 -0.24 -19.85
N GLU A 54 4.29 -1.34 -19.09
CA GLU A 54 4.07 -2.69 -19.61
C GLU A 54 2.65 -2.84 -20.17
N SER A 55 1.64 -2.36 -19.43
CA SER A 55 0.25 -2.35 -19.90
C SER A 55 0.10 -1.50 -21.16
N TYR A 56 0.73 -0.32 -21.21
CA TYR A 56 0.69 0.57 -22.36
C TYR A 56 1.29 -0.09 -23.60
N SER A 57 2.44 -0.75 -23.45
CA SER A 57 3.14 -1.43 -24.54
C SER A 57 2.38 -2.64 -25.05
N SER A 58 1.71 -3.39 -24.17
CA SER A 58 0.97 -4.61 -24.52
C SER A 58 -0.46 -4.37 -25.00
N SER A 59 -1.16 -3.37 -24.43
CA SER A 59 -2.61 -3.18 -24.58
C SER A 59 -3.00 -1.84 -25.21
N GLY A 60 -2.06 -0.91 -25.37
CA GLY A 60 -2.28 0.41 -25.94
C GLY A 60 -2.91 1.42 -24.97
N ALA A 61 -2.72 2.71 -25.27
CA ALA A 61 -3.05 3.84 -24.40
C ALA A 61 -4.48 3.82 -23.84
N VAL A 62 -5.47 3.53 -24.69
CA VAL A 62 -6.89 3.62 -24.31
C VAL A 62 -7.26 2.57 -23.27
N ARG A 63 -6.83 1.32 -23.46
CA ARG A 63 -7.18 0.22 -22.54
C ARG A 63 -6.48 0.39 -21.20
N THR A 64 -5.20 0.76 -21.22
CA THR A 64 -4.43 1.04 -20.01
C THR A 64 -5.00 2.23 -19.25
N GLY A 65 -5.32 3.32 -19.94
CA GLY A 65 -5.91 4.52 -19.34
C GLY A 65 -7.27 4.25 -18.71
N LEU A 66 -8.17 3.53 -19.41
CA LEU A 66 -9.48 3.16 -18.87
C LEU A 66 -9.37 2.20 -17.68
N GLY A 67 -8.46 1.21 -17.74
CA GLY A 67 -8.22 0.28 -16.65
C GLY A 67 -7.70 1.00 -15.39
N PHE A 68 -6.72 1.89 -15.57
CA PHE A 68 -6.19 2.73 -14.50
C PHE A 68 -7.27 3.64 -13.89
N ALA A 69 -8.02 4.35 -14.73
CA ALA A 69 -9.09 5.24 -14.27
C ALA A 69 -10.21 4.48 -13.54
N ALA A 70 -10.61 3.32 -14.03
CA ALA A 70 -11.59 2.47 -13.38
C ALA A 70 -11.09 1.98 -12.01
N GLY A 71 -9.86 1.46 -11.94
CA GLY A 71 -9.26 1.02 -10.67
C GLY A 71 -9.13 2.15 -9.64
N ALA A 72 -8.61 3.31 -10.06
CA ALA A 72 -8.50 4.49 -9.21
C ALA A 72 -9.87 4.97 -8.71
N THR A 73 -10.88 4.98 -9.59
CA THR A 73 -12.25 5.36 -9.20
C THR A 73 -12.82 4.39 -8.18
N VAL A 74 -12.66 3.08 -8.38
CA VAL A 74 -13.12 2.05 -7.43
C VAL A 74 -12.46 2.26 -6.07
N PHE A 75 -11.14 2.47 -6.04
CA PHE A 75 -10.40 2.69 -4.80
C PHE A 75 -10.86 3.97 -4.09
N VAL A 76 -10.90 5.11 -4.78
CA VAL A 76 -11.32 6.40 -4.19
C VAL A 76 -12.75 6.35 -3.67
N VAL A 77 -13.65 5.65 -4.37
CA VAL A 77 -15.03 5.48 -3.89
C VAL A 77 -15.06 4.58 -2.65
N ALA A 78 -14.32 3.48 -2.63
CA ALA A 78 -14.25 2.59 -1.47
C ALA A 78 -13.69 3.32 -0.23
N ASP A 79 -12.62 4.09 -0.42
CA ASP A 79 -11.98 4.90 0.62
C ASP A 79 -12.94 5.97 1.15
N ALA A 80 -13.58 6.72 0.25
CA ALA A 80 -14.58 7.72 0.64
C ALA A 80 -15.80 7.13 1.36
N LEU A 81 -16.22 5.91 1.02
CA LEU A 81 -17.29 5.21 1.73
C LEU A 81 -16.83 4.76 3.12
N LEU A 82 -15.60 4.25 3.23
CA LEU A 82 -15.01 3.85 4.50
C LEU A 82 -14.90 5.05 5.45
N ASP A 83 -14.39 6.18 4.96
CA ASP A 83 -14.31 7.44 5.70
C ASP A 83 -15.68 7.89 6.21
N ARG A 84 -16.71 7.82 5.37
CA ARG A 84 -18.09 8.19 5.77
C ARG A 84 -18.64 7.29 6.87
N VAL A 85 -18.40 5.99 6.79
CA VAL A 85 -18.88 5.01 7.78
C VAL A 85 -18.14 5.18 9.11
N THR A 86 -16.87 5.59 9.06
CA THR A 86 -15.99 5.66 10.24
C THR A 86 -15.91 7.07 10.85
N ALA A 87 -16.37 8.11 10.14
CA ALA A 87 -16.33 9.50 10.59
C ALA A 87 -16.97 9.75 11.96
N ALA A 88 -18.03 9.02 12.30
CA ALA A 88 -18.72 9.18 13.58
C ALA A 88 -17.99 8.52 14.76
N ASN A 89 -17.16 7.50 14.50
CA ASN A 89 -16.43 6.74 15.51
C ASN A 89 -15.05 6.32 14.96
N PRO A 90 -14.06 7.24 14.97
CA PRO A 90 -12.69 6.95 14.57
C PRO A 90 -12.04 6.05 15.64
N THR A 91 -12.32 4.74 15.52
CA THR A 91 -11.78 3.70 16.38
C THR A 91 -10.55 3.06 15.74
N GLY A 92 -9.79 2.29 16.50
CA GLY A 92 -8.70 1.48 15.94
C GLY A 92 -9.17 0.56 14.80
N LEU A 93 -10.42 0.11 14.80
CA LEU A 93 -10.98 -0.68 13.70
C LEU A 93 -11.13 0.12 12.39
N ALA A 94 -11.39 1.42 12.47
CA ALA A 94 -11.42 2.30 11.29
C ALA A 94 -10.03 2.40 10.65
N LEU A 95 -8.98 2.57 11.47
CA LEU A 95 -7.60 2.61 11.02
C LEU A 95 -7.16 1.25 10.42
N LEU A 96 -7.53 0.15 11.07
CA LEU A 96 -7.26 -1.20 10.54
C LEU A 96 -7.95 -1.42 9.19
N ALA A 97 -9.20 -0.97 9.05
CA ALA A 97 -9.95 -1.08 7.80
C ALA A 97 -9.30 -0.25 6.68
N GLY A 98 -8.80 0.96 6.99
CA GLY A 98 -8.07 1.80 6.04
C GLY A 98 -6.79 1.13 5.53
N VAL A 99 -5.93 0.70 6.44
CA VAL A 99 -4.68 -0.02 6.09
C VAL A 99 -4.97 -1.31 5.31
N THR A 100 -6.08 -2.00 5.63
CA THR A 100 -6.49 -3.20 4.88
C THR A 100 -6.97 -2.85 3.47
N LEU A 101 -7.69 -1.74 3.32
CA LEU A 101 -8.16 -1.26 2.02
C LEU A 101 -6.99 -0.88 1.11
N ASP A 102 -5.97 -0.21 1.66
CA ASP A 102 -4.72 0.13 0.96
C ASP A 102 -3.94 -1.11 0.50
N GLY A 103 -3.94 -2.16 1.33
CA GLY A 103 -3.31 -3.43 1.01
C GLY A 103 -3.93 -4.15 -0.20
N VAL A 104 -5.17 -3.84 -0.60
CA VAL A 104 -5.81 -4.51 -1.75
C VAL A 104 -5.16 -4.11 -3.09
N PRO A 105 -5.05 -2.82 -3.45
CA PRO A 105 -4.29 -2.38 -4.62
C PRO A 105 -2.85 -2.91 -4.65
N GLU A 106 -2.13 -2.82 -3.53
CA GLU A 106 -0.71 -3.22 -3.47
C GLU A 106 -0.50 -4.71 -3.72
N ASN A 107 -1.29 -5.56 -3.05
CA ASN A 107 -1.20 -7.01 -3.22
C ASN A 107 -1.63 -7.44 -4.63
N THR A 108 -2.59 -6.73 -5.23
CA THR A 108 -2.97 -6.95 -6.63
C THR A 108 -1.83 -6.60 -7.57
N ALA A 109 -1.16 -5.46 -7.36
CA ALA A 109 -0.02 -5.04 -8.17
C ALA A 109 1.15 -6.04 -8.07
N LEU A 110 1.47 -6.51 -6.86
CA LEU A 110 2.47 -7.56 -6.67
C LEU A 110 2.08 -8.87 -7.36
N GLY A 111 0.80 -9.26 -7.27
CA GLY A 111 0.27 -10.45 -7.95
C GLY A 111 0.44 -10.39 -9.47
N VAL A 112 0.15 -9.25 -10.08
CA VAL A 112 0.37 -9.02 -11.52
C VAL A 112 1.86 -9.06 -11.85
N SER A 113 2.71 -8.45 -11.02
CA SER A 113 4.17 -8.41 -11.23
C SER A 113 4.83 -9.79 -11.19
N LEU A 114 4.25 -10.78 -10.48
CA LEU A 114 4.76 -12.15 -10.45
C LEU A 114 4.71 -12.83 -11.83
N ASN A 115 3.77 -12.41 -12.69
CA ASN A 115 3.65 -12.91 -14.05
C ASN A 115 4.61 -12.18 -15.02
N ALA A 116 4.89 -10.90 -14.73
CA ALA A 116 5.82 -10.05 -15.47
C ALA A 116 7.22 -10.05 -14.81
N ALA A 117 7.98 -11.13 -15.00
CA ALA A 117 9.36 -11.32 -14.51
C ALA A 117 9.62 -11.18 -12.99
N GLY A 118 8.65 -10.76 -12.19
CA GLY A 118 8.79 -10.45 -10.76
C GLY A 118 9.52 -9.13 -10.56
N SER A 119 8.77 -8.05 -10.36
CA SER A 119 9.39 -6.76 -10.05
C SER A 119 9.91 -6.72 -8.62
N LEU A 120 11.24 -6.62 -8.50
CA LEU A 120 11.88 -6.32 -7.22
C LEU A 120 11.63 -4.86 -6.79
N ALA A 121 11.48 -3.92 -7.73
CA ALA A 121 11.30 -2.51 -7.39
C ALA A 121 9.92 -2.26 -6.77
N LEU A 122 8.87 -2.89 -7.31
CA LEU A 122 7.52 -2.85 -6.74
C LEU A 122 7.48 -3.49 -5.36
N LEU A 123 8.16 -4.64 -5.19
CA LEU A 123 8.27 -5.29 -3.88
C LEU A 123 8.94 -4.39 -2.84
N VAL A 124 10.04 -3.72 -3.23
CA VAL A 124 10.76 -2.80 -2.34
C VAL A 124 9.93 -1.54 -2.07
N ALA A 125 9.19 -1.01 -3.05
CA ALA A 125 8.33 0.14 -2.88
C ALA A 125 7.17 -0.16 -1.91
N VAL A 126 6.49 -1.30 -2.10
CA VAL A 126 5.43 -1.77 -1.18
C VAL A 126 6.01 -2.01 0.21
N PHE A 127 7.18 -2.65 0.31
CA PHE A 127 7.86 -2.83 1.60
C PHE A 127 8.12 -1.48 2.30
N ALA A 128 8.60 -0.50 1.55
CA ALA A 128 8.91 0.83 2.06
C ALA A 128 7.66 1.62 2.48
N SER A 129 6.47 1.32 1.92
CA SER A 129 5.17 1.92 2.32
C SER A 129 4.59 1.24 3.55
N ASN A 130 4.55 -0.09 3.54
CA ASN A 130 3.91 -0.89 4.58
C ASN A 130 4.53 -0.71 5.96
N PHE A 131 5.85 -0.49 6.04
CA PHE A 131 6.51 -0.30 7.32
C PHE A 131 6.08 0.98 8.05
N PRO A 132 6.23 2.20 7.48
CA PRO A 132 5.81 3.43 8.14
C PRO A 132 4.29 3.52 8.34
N GLU A 133 3.48 2.94 7.44
CA GLU A 133 2.02 2.85 7.60
C GLU A 133 1.63 2.02 8.81
N ALA A 134 2.14 0.80 8.94
CA ALA A 134 1.84 -0.07 10.07
C ALA A 134 2.36 0.52 11.40
N LEU A 135 3.51 1.17 11.36
CA LEU A 135 4.05 1.87 12.51
C LEU A 135 3.16 3.05 12.95
N ALA A 136 2.68 3.85 12.00
CA ALA A 136 1.78 4.98 12.28
C ALA A 136 0.40 4.50 12.75
N GLY A 137 -0.13 3.46 12.11
CA GLY A 137 -1.39 2.82 12.46
C GLY A 137 -1.36 2.24 13.86
N ALA A 138 -0.36 1.43 14.20
CA ALA A 138 -0.24 0.87 15.55
C ALA A 138 -0.05 1.94 16.64
N ALA A 139 0.78 2.95 16.38
CA ALA A 139 1.00 4.05 17.33
C ALA A 139 -0.24 4.92 17.54
N SER A 140 -1.11 5.06 16.54
CA SER A 140 -2.39 5.79 16.66
C SER A 140 -3.49 4.96 17.29
N MET A 141 -3.58 3.65 17.01
CA MET A 141 -4.48 2.72 17.69
C MET A 141 -4.23 2.70 19.21
N GLN A 142 -2.97 2.77 19.66
CA GLN A 142 -2.63 2.90 21.09
C GLN A 142 -3.09 4.20 21.76
N GLN A 143 -3.36 5.26 20.99
CA GLN A 143 -3.80 6.54 21.54
C GLN A 143 -5.33 6.65 21.61
N GLN A 144 -6.04 5.84 20.82
CA GLN A 144 -7.49 5.83 20.72
C GLN A 144 -8.16 4.71 21.53
N GLY A 145 -7.39 3.71 21.97
CA GLY A 145 -7.81 2.67 22.93
C GLY A 145 -7.34 3.00 24.34
#